data_AF-A0A9Q8VI32-F1
#
_entry.id   AF-A0A9Q8VI32-F1
#
_cell.length_a   1.000
_cell.length_b   1.000
_cell.length_c   1.000
_cell.angle_alpha   90.00
_cell.angle_beta   90.00
_cell.angle_gamma   90.00
#
_symmetry.space_group_name_H-M   'P 1'
#
loop_
_entity.id
_entity.type
_entity.pdbx_description
1 polymer ?
#
loop_
_entity_poly.entity_id
_entity_poly.type
_entity_poly.pdbx_seq_one_letter_code
_entity_poly.pdbx_strand_id
1 'polypeptide(L)'
;MRKPFKDWTLENFVGLAMLATVTLLVASGLTAICFVCWASVQTPVQPEQTISQRIETTGDVKRLCIEAKTDGRIDAMSCQLIDTHTGGVK
;
A
#
# COMPACT_ATOMS: atom_id res chain seq x y z
N MET A 1 -31.00 -16.55 44.22
CA MET A 1 -30.33 -16.67 42.91
C MET A 1 -31.34 -16.43 41.80
N ARG A 2 -31.14 -15.41 40.95
CA ARG A 2 -31.98 -15.19 39.76
C ARG A 2 -31.61 -16.26 38.73
N LYS A 3 -32.59 -17.02 38.23
CA LYS A 3 -32.41 -17.98 37.14
C LYS A 3 -32.91 -17.30 35.85
N PRO A 4 -32.02 -16.68 35.04
CA PRO A 4 -32.42 -15.84 33.91
C PRO A 4 -33.20 -16.60 32.82
N PHE A 5 -33.09 -17.93 32.79
CA PHE A 5 -33.68 -18.80 31.75
C PHE A 5 -34.79 -19.71 32.26
N LYS A 6 -35.32 -19.47 33.47
CA LYS A 6 -36.27 -20.40 34.12
C LYS A 6 -37.56 -20.60 33.32
N ASP A 7 -38.03 -19.55 32.65
CA ASP A 7 -39.33 -19.53 31.96
C ASP A 7 -39.18 -19.35 30.44
N TRP A 8 -38.04 -19.77 29.87
CA TRP A 8 -37.77 -19.57 28.45
C TRP A 8 -38.46 -20.63 27.58
N THR A 9 -39.18 -20.15 26.58
CA THR A 9 -39.65 -20.98 25.47
C THR A 9 -38.52 -21.22 24.47
N LEU A 10 -38.60 -22.32 23.72
CA LEU A 10 -37.60 -22.69 22.72
C LEU A 10 -37.47 -21.62 21.63
N GLU A 11 -38.57 -20.96 21.27
CA GLU A 11 -38.60 -19.84 20.32
C GLU A 11 -37.78 -18.63 20.78
N ASN A 12 -37.87 -18.25 22.06
CA ASN A 12 -37.07 -17.14 22.60
C ASN A 12 -35.58 -17.47 22.64
N PHE A 13 -35.23 -18.73 22.91
CA PHE A 13 -33.84 -19.19 22.88
C PHE A 13 -33.26 -19.14 21.45
N VAL A 14 -33.99 -19.70 20.49
CA VAL A 14 -33.58 -19.70 19.08
C VAL A 14 -33.54 -18.28 18.51
N GLY A 15 -34.52 -17.44 18.87
CA GLY A 15 -34.57 -16.04 18.47
C GLY A 15 -33.37 -15.25 18.97
N LEU A 16 -32.99 -15.41 20.24
CA LEU A 16 -31.79 -14.76 20.78
C LEU A 16 -30.52 -15.30 20.11
N ALA A 17 -30.42 -16.61 19.89
CA ALA A 17 -29.25 -17.21 19.26
C ALA A 17 -29.07 -16.69 17.82
N MET A 18 -30.15 -16.60 17.04
CA MET A 18 -30.13 -16.02 15.68
C MET A 18 -29.79 -14.53 15.69
N LEU A 19 -30.33 -13.77 16.64
CA LEU A 19 -30.00 -12.37 16.78
C LEU A 19 -28.51 -12.20 17.11
N ALA A 20 -28.00 -12.96 18.08
CA ALA A 20 -26.60 -12.92 18.49
C ALA A 20 -25.66 -13.28 17.34
N THR A 21 -25.97 -14.33 16.57
CA THR A 21 -25.15 -14.74 15.41
C THR A 21 -25.15 -13.67 14.32
N VAL A 22 -26.30 -13.09 13.97
CA VAL A 22 -26.37 -11.99 12.99
C VAL A 22 -25.59 -10.78 13.47
N THR A 23 -25.71 -10.42 14.75
CA THR A 23 -25.00 -9.27 15.32
C THR A 23 -23.48 -9.49 15.29
N LEU A 24 -23.02 -10.70 15.62
CA LEU A 24 -21.61 -11.07 15.56
C LEU A 24 -21.07 -11.05 14.11
N LEU A 25 -21.86 -11.52 13.14
CA LEU A 25 -21.48 -11.47 11.73
C LEU A 25 -21.30 -10.02 11.26
N VAL A 26 -22.26 -9.15 11.57
CA VAL A 26 -22.18 -7.72 11.22
C VAL A 26 -20.98 -7.05 11.89
N ALA A 27 -20.78 -7.29 13.19
CA ALA A 27 -19.64 -6.76 13.93
C ALA A 27 -18.30 -7.25 13.34
N SER A 28 -18.21 -8.54 13.01
CA SER A 28 -17.01 -9.11 12.38
C SER A 28 -16.71 -8.48 11.03
N GLY A 29 -17.73 -8.26 10.19
CA GLY A 29 -17.58 -7.59 8.89
C GLY A 29 -17.07 -6.15 9.05
N LEU A 30 -17.63 -5.40 9.99
CA LEU A 30 -17.17 -4.04 10.32
C LEU A 30 -15.71 -4.04 10.78
N THR A 31 -15.33 -4.95 11.68
CA THR A 31 -13.94 -5.05 12.15
C THR A 31 -12.96 -5.40 11.03
N ALA A 32 -13.34 -6.28 10.10
CA ALA A 32 -12.51 -6.62 8.95
C ALA A 32 -12.29 -5.42 8.02
N ILE A 33 -13.35 -4.64 7.74
CA ILE A 33 -13.24 -3.42 6.94
C ILE A 33 -12.32 -2.41 7.62
N CYS A 34 -12.51 -2.15 8.92
CA CYS A 34 -11.65 -1.25 9.68
C CYS A 34 -10.18 -1.69 9.65
N PHE A 35 -9.92 -2.99 9.78
CA PHE A 35 -8.57 -3.54 9.72
C PHE A 35 -7.92 -3.34 8.36
N VAL A 36 -8.65 -3.59 7.26
CA VAL A 36 -8.15 -3.35 5.89
C VAL A 36 -7.85 -1.87 5.66
N CYS A 37 -8.74 -0.97 6.08
CA CYS A 37 -8.50 0.47 5.99
C CYS A 37 -7.25 0.89 6.77
N TRP A 38 -7.13 0.43 8.03
CA TRP A 38 -5.96 0.72 8.86
C TRP A 38 -4.66 0.20 8.23
N ALA A 39 -4.65 -1.04 7.73
CA ALA A 39 -3.51 -1.63 7.05
C ALA A 39 -3.13 -0.87 5.77
N SER A 40 -4.12 -0.39 5.01
CA SER A 40 -3.89 0.37 3.77
C SER A 40 -3.22 1.72 4.00
N VAL A 41 -3.41 2.33 5.18
CA VAL A 41 -2.72 3.57 5.57
C VAL A 41 -1.31 3.28 6.08
N GLN A 42 -1.05 2.06 6.56
CA GLN A 42 0.26 1.65 7.07
C GLN A 42 1.22 1.13 6.00
N THR A 43 0.73 0.76 4.81
CA THR A 43 1.65 0.46 3.71
C THR A 43 2.42 1.74 3.42
N PRO A 44 3.77 1.75 3.61
CA PRO A 44 4.55 2.91 3.24
C PRO A 44 4.29 3.14 1.75
N VAL A 45 3.74 4.31 1.43
CA VAL A 45 3.73 4.80 0.05
C VAL A 45 5.17 4.66 -0.40
N GLN A 46 5.44 3.75 -1.34
CA GLN A 46 6.78 3.66 -1.88
C GLN A 46 7.10 5.07 -2.38
N PRO A 47 8.12 5.74 -1.80
CA PRO A 47 8.39 7.12 -2.14
C PRO A 47 8.55 7.17 -3.65
N GLU A 48 7.84 8.10 -4.30
CA GLU A 48 7.82 8.21 -5.75
C GLU A 48 9.26 8.25 -6.26
N GLN A 49 9.71 7.12 -6.81
CA GLN A 49 11.05 7.03 -7.37
C GLN A 49 11.01 7.71 -8.73
N THR A 50 11.27 9.02 -8.74
CA THR A 50 11.35 9.77 -9.98
C THR A 50 12.70 9.46 -10.64
N ILE A 51 12.68 8.68 -11.72
CA ILE A 51 13.85 8.44 -12.56
C ILE A 51 13.96 9.63 -13.54
N SER A 52 14.91 10.53 -13.29
CA SER A 52 15.18 11.68 -14.16
C SER A 52 16.38 11.39 -15.05
N GLN A 53 16.21 11.49 -16.37
CA GLN A 53 17.29 11.34 -17.34
C GLN A 53 17.73 12.72 -17.82
N ARG A 54 19.00 13.06 -17.63
CA ARG A 54 19.62 14.31 -18.08
C ARG A 54 20.73 14.00 -19.09
N ILE A 55 20.69 14.66 -20.24
CA ILE A 55 21.79 14.61 -21.21
C ILE A 55 22.68 15.83 -20.96
N GLU A 56 23.89 15.61 -20.45
CA GLU A 56 24.90 16.65 -20.32
C GLU A 56 25.82 16.63 -21.54
N THR A 57 25.98 17.78 -22.19
CA THR A 57 26.91 17.93 -23.31
C THR A 57 28.07 18.80 -22.86
N THR A 58 29.28 18.24 -22.85
CA THR A 58 30.52 18.96 -22.53
C THR A 58 31.43 18.90 -23.75
N GLY A 59 31.55 20.01 -24.47
CA GLY A 59 32.27 20.06 -25.74
C GLY A 59 31.63 19.13 -26.78
N ASP A 60 32.42 18.20 -27.33
CA ASP A 60 31.99 17.22 -28.35
C ASP A 60 31.46 15.90 -27.76
N VAL A 61 31.44 15.78 -26.42
CA VAL A 61 31.03 14.56 -25.72
C VAL A 61 29.64 14.74 -25.11
N LYS A 62 28.73 13.81 -25.40
CA LYS A 62 27.40 13.72 -24.79
C LYS A 62 27.42 12.63 -23.72
N ARG A 63 26.83 12.90 -22.54
CA ARG A 63 26.69 11.95 -21.43
C ARG A 63 25.22 11.83 -21.06
N LEU A 64 24.73 10.61 -20.89
CA LEU A 64 23.41 10.31 -20.35
C LEU A 64 23.56 10.04 -18.85
N CYS A 65 23.10 10.97 -18.02
CA CYS A 65 23.01 10.79 -16.58
C CYS A 65 21.58 10.38 -16.19
N ILE A 66 21.47 9.26 -15.49
CA ILE A 66 20.21 8.75 -14.92
C ILE A 66 20.29 8.98 -13.42
N GLU A 67 19.36 9.78 -12.90
CA GLU A 67 19.21 10.09 -11.49
C GLU A 67 17.96 9.38 -10.97
N ALA A 68 18.13 8.45 -10.04
CA ALA A 68 17.02 7.91 -9.26
C ALA A 68 16.85 8.79 -8.02
N LYS A 69 15.74 9.52 -7.96
CA LYS A 69 15.40 10.37 -6.82
C LYS A 69 14.26 9.76 -6.02
N THR A 70 14.41 9.81 -4.72
CA THR A 70 13.40 9.39 -3.75
C THR A 70 13.22 10.53 -2.77
N ASP A 71 12.01 11.09 -2.69
CA ASP A 71 11.69 12.18 -1.76
C ASP A 71 12.65 13.39 -1.85
N GLY A 72 13.02 13.77 -3.08
CA GLY A 72 13.93 14.89 -3.35
C GLY A 72 15.41 14.61 -3.09
N ARG A 73 15.77 13.41 -2.61
CA ARG A 73 17.16 12.97 -2.42
C ARG A 73 17.61 12.08 -3.58
N ILE A 74 18.86 12.24 -4.01
CA ILE A 74 19.46 11.36 -5.02
C ILE A 74 19.91 10.08 -4.31
N ASP A 75 19.25 8.96 -4.61
CA ASP A 75 19.61 7.65 -4.06
C ASP A 75 20.66 6.97 -4.92
N ALA A 76 20.62 7.19 -6.24
CA ALA A 76 21.62 6.71 -7.16
C ALA A 76 21.76 7.65 -8.36
N MET A 77 23.00 7.84 -8.81
CA MET A 77 23.29 8.48 -10.10
C MET A 77 24.20 7.57 -10.91
N SER A 78 23.88 7.42 -12.20
CA SER A 78 24.74 6.72 -13.16
C SER A 78 24.87 7.55 -14.42
N CYS A 79 26.09 7.89 -14.81
CA CYS A 79 26.37 8.64 -16.03
C CYS A 79 27.11 7.76 -17.03
N GLN A 80 26.48 7.50 -18.17
CA GLN A 80 27.05 6.74 -19.28
C GLN A 80 27.46 7.68 -20.42
N LEU A 81 28.53 7.35 -21.14
CA LEU A 81 28.93 8.13 -22.30
C LEU A 81 28.06 7.74 -23.50
N ILE A 82 27.58 8.74 -24.24
CA ILE A 82 26.89 8.53 -25.51
C ILE A 82 27.94 8.58 -26.62
N ASP A 83 28.07 7.49 -27.36
CA ASP A 83 28.94 7.39 -28.53
C ASP A 83 28.34 8.23 -29.69
N THR A 84 29.03 9.30 -30.08
CA THR A 84 28.54 10.30 -31.05
C THR A 84 28.31 9.73 -32.46
N HIS A 85 28.94 8.60 -32.82
CA HIS A 85 28.81 7.97 -34.14
C HIS A 85 27.65 6.98 -34.25
N THR A 86 27.26 6.35 -33.14
CA THR A 86 26.26 5.27 -33.12
C THR A 86 25.02 5.60 -32.28
N GLY A 87 25.07 6.65 -31.45
CA GLY A 87 24.02 7.02 -30.50
C GLY A 87 23.86 6.03 -29.33
N GLY A 88 24.74 5.03 -29.23
CA GLY A 88 24.72 4.03 -28.17
C GLY A 88 25.32 4.55 -26.86
N VAL A 89 24.84 4.01 -25.74
CA VAL A 89 25.42 4.24 -24.41
C VAL A 89 26.37 3.10 -24.06
N LYS A 90 27.55 3.42 -23.52
CA LYS A 90 28.55 2.45 -23.02
C LYS A 90 28.92 2.74 -21.58
#